data_AF-A0A938IR49-F1
#
_entry.id   AF-A0A938IR49-F1
#
_cell.length_a   1.000
_cell.length_b   1.000
_cell.length_c   1.000
_cell.angle_alpha   90.00
_cell.angle_beta   90.00
_cell.angle_gamma   90.00
#
_symmetry.space_group_name_H-M   'P 1'
#
loop_
_entity.id
_entity.type
_entity.pdbx_description
1 polymer ?
#
loop_
_entity_poly.entity_id
_entity_poly.type
_entity_poly.pdbx_seq_one_letter_code
_entity_poly.pdbx_strand_id
1 'polypeptide(L)' 'MRRDRVLYSICVEDVQEIAREELGRPLSDFQLRTVERKIGDYIDWQGAVACLLGDIIAQRLPQQDD' A
#
# COMPACT_ATOMS: atom_id res chain seq x y z
N MET A 1 5.64 11.57 -19.77
CA MET A 1 5.40 11.28 -18.34
C MET A 1 4.47 10.08 -18.25
N ARG A 2 4.88 9.00 -17.56
CA ARG A 2 4.01 7.83 -17.30
C ARG A 2 3.06 8.19 -16.15
N ARG A 3 2.00 8.95 -16.44
CA ARG A 3 1.06 9.44 -15.40
C ARG A 3 0.18 8.34 -14.81
N ASP A 4 0.11 7.17 -15.45
CA ASP A 4 -0.79 6.07 -15.07
C ASP A 4 -0.06 4.87 -14.46
N ARG A 5 1.21 5.03 -14.07
CA ARG A 5 1.97 3.92 -13.49
C ARG A 5 1.60 3.74 -12.01
N VAL A 6 0.91 2.66 -11.72
CA VAL A 6 0.75 2.15 -10.35
C VAL A 6 2.11 1.74 -9.80
N LEU A 7 2.50 2.31 -8.65
CA LEU A 7 3.75 1.98 -7.95
C LEU A 7 3.58 0.75 -7.05
N TYR A 8 2.40 0.62 -6.43
CA TYR A 8 2.01 -0.50 -5.57
C TYR A 8 0.48 -0.63 -5.60
N SER A 9 -0.04 -1.86 -5.53
CA SER A 9 -1.47 -2.15 -5.49
C SER A 9 -1.75 -3.41 -4.68
N ILE A 10 -2.91 -3.42 -4.03
CA ILE A 10 -3.55 -4.61 -3.48
C ILE A 10 -4.66 -5.00 -4.47
N CYS A 11 -4.69 -6.27 -4.88
CA CYS A 11 -5.68 -6.78 -5.82
C CYS A 11 -6.77 -7.59 -5.11
N VAL A 12 -7.82 -7.93 -5.85
CA VAL A 12 -8.95 -8.73 -5.33
C VAL A 12 -8.47 -10.10 -4.85
N GLU A 13 -7.48 -10.70 -5.52
CA GLU A 13 -6.93 -12.00 -5.13
C GLU A 13 -6.28 -11.93 -3.75
N ASP A 14 -5.45 -10.91 -3.49
CA ASP A 14 -4.83 -10.68 -2.17
C ASP A 14 -5.90 -10.59 -1.07
N VAL A 15 -6.96 -9.80 -1.32
CA VAL A 15 -8.05 -9.62 -0.36
C VAL A 15 -8.83 -10.92 -0.13
N GLN A 16 -9.07 -11.70 -1.19
CA GLN A 16 -9.79 -12.97 -1.09
C GLN A 16 -8.98 -14.04 -0.38
N GLU A 17 -7.66 -14.05 -0.56
CA GLU A 17 -6.79 -15.00 0.14
C GLU A 17 -6.79 -14.73 1.64
N ILE A 18 -6.58 -13.47 2.04
CA ILE A 18 -6.68 -13.07 3.44
C ILE A 18 -8.06 -13.38 4.01
N ALA A 19 -9.13 -13.20 3.23
CA ALA A 19 -10.48 -13.55 3.69
C ALA A 19 -10.67 -15.06 3.90
N ARG A 20 -10.05 -15.92 3.07
CA ARG A 20 -10.06 -17.37 3.29
C ARG A 20 -9.33 -17.75 4.56
N GLU A 21 -8.17 -17.14 4.81
CA GLU A 21 -7.36 -17.39 6.00
C GLU A 21 -8.06 -16.92 7.27
N GLU A 22 -8.56 -15.69 7.29
CA GLU A 22 -9.11 -15.04 8.49
C GLU A 22 -10.59 -15.39 8.75
N LEU A 23 -11.38 -15.59 7.70
CA LEU A 23 -12.83 -15.81 7.80
C LEU A 23 -13.27 -17.20 7.38
N GLY A 24 -12.36 -18.04 6.86
CA GLY A 24 -12.68 -19.38 6.36
C GLY A 24 -13.53 -19.39 5.08
N ARG A 25 -13.75 -18.24 4.44
CA ARG A 25 -14.59 -18.10 3.24
C ARG A 25 -14.22 -16.87 2.41
N PRO A 26 -14.52 -16.85 1.10
CA PRO A 26 -14.36 -15.64 0.31
C PRO A 26 -15.35 -14.53 0.72
N LEU A 27 -14.97 -13.30 0.41
CA LEU A 27 -15.85 -12.14 0.47
C LEU A 27 -16.83 -12.15 -0.71
N SER A 28 -18.06 -11.72 -0.44
CA SER A 28 -19.03 -11.37 -1.49
C SER A 28 -18.64 -10.06 -2.18
N ASP A 29 -19.18 -9.80 -3.37
CA ASP A 29 -18.93 -8.56 -4.13
C ASP A 29 -19.25 -7.29 -3.33
N PHE A 30 -20.30 -7.33 -2.48
CA PHE A 30 -20.64 -6.19 -1.61
C PHE A 30 -19.56 -5.94 -0.56
N GLN A 31 -19.00 -7.01 0.01
CA GLN A 31 -17.92 -6.92 0.97
C GLN A 31 -16.63 -6.45 0.29
N LEU A 32 -16.29 -6.97 -0.90
CA LEU A 32 -15.16 -6.50 -1.70
C LEU A 32 -15.23 -5.00 -2.00
N ARG A 33 -16.38 -4.50 -2.49
CA ARG A 33 -16.58 -3.05 -2.70
C ARG A 33 -16.42 -2.23 -1.42
N THR A 34 -16.75 -2.82 -0.27
CA THR A 34 -16.56 -2.15 1.01
C THR A 34 -15.08 -2.06 1.37
N VAL A 35 -14.30 -3.12 1.11
CA VAL A 35 -12.85 -3.13 1.26
C VAL A 35 -12.21 -2.13 0.31
N GLU A 36 -12.51 -2.17 -0.99
CA GLU A 36 -11.97 -1.24 -2.00
C GLU A 36 -12.13 0.23 -1.58
N ARG A 37 -13.29 0.60 -1.02
CA ARG A 37 -13.57 1.98 -0.61
C ARG A 37 -12.85 2.39 0.66
N LYS A 38 -12.51 1.46 1.55
CA LYS A 38 -12.05 1.75 2.91
C LYS A 38 -10.61 1.34 3.18
N ILE A 39 -10.04 0.42 2.41
CA ILE A 39 -8.72 -0.17 2.70
C ILE A 39 -7.62 0.90 2.75
N GLY A 40 -7.73 1.95 1.93
CA GLY A 40 -6.82 3.09 1.96
C GLY A 40 -6.83 3.88 3.28
N ASP A 41 -7.95 3.87 4.02
CA ASP A 41 -8.05 4.52 5.33
C ASP A 41 -7.28 3.75 6.42
N TYR A 42 -7.00 2.46 6.19
CA TYR A 42 -6.27 1.59 7.12
C TYR A 42 -4.78 1.45 6.77
N ILE A 43 -4.34 1.99 5.63
CA ILE A 43 -2.95 1.92 5.18
C ILE A 43 -2.35 3.32 5.23
N ASP A 44 -1.31 3.50 6.04
CA ASP A 44 -0.52 4.73 6.04
C ASP A 44 0.43 4.78 4.83
N TRP A 45 -0.15 4.82 3.63
CA TRP A 45 0.60 4.85 2.38
C TRP A 45 1.35 6.17 2.20
N GLN A 46 0.84 7.26 2.77
CA GLN A 46 1.50 8.56 2.72
C GLN A 46 2.76 8.57 3.58
N GLY A 47 2.68 8.08 4.82
CA GLY A 47 3.82 7.94 5.71
C GLY A 47 4.89 7.02 5.12
N ALA A 48 4.50 5.89 4.53
CA ALA A 48 5.43 4.98 3.86
C ALA A 48 6.20 5.66 2.72
N VAL A 49 5.50 6.42 1.87
CA VAL A 49 6.14 7.18 0.78
C VAL A 49 7.05 8.28 1.33
N ALA A 50 6.61 9.02 2.35
CA ALA A 50 7.40 10.08 2.97
C ALA A 50 8.69 9.54 3.61
N CYS A 51 8.60 8.41 4.32
CA CYS A 51 9.72 7.73 4.94
C CYS A 51 10.75 7.31 3.88
N LEU A 52 10.31 6.62 2.81
CA LEU A 52 11.19 6.19 1.72
C LEU A 52 11.88 7.37 1.02
N LEU A 53 11.16 8.47 0.82
CA LEU A 53 11.77 9.69 0.25
C LEU A 53 12.82 10.29 1.18
N GLY A 54 12.58 10.28 2.50
CA GLY A 54 13.55 10.69 3.51
C GLY A 54 14.85 9.88 3.42
N ASP A 55 14.75 8.56 3.34
CA ASP A 55 15.91 7.67 3.20
C ASP A 55 16.70 7.94 1.92
N ILE A 56 16.00 8.11 0.78
CA ILE A 56 16.64 8.41 -0.50
C ILE A 56 17.39 9.74 -0.46
N ILE A 57 16.84 10.76 0.21
CA ILE A 57 17.49 12.07 0.35
C ILE A 57 18.69 11.98 1.29
N ALA A 58 18.55 11.29 2.43
CA ALA A 58 19.62 11.10 3.40
C ALA A 58 20.82 10.35 2.80
N GLN A 59 20.57 9.35 1.94
CA GLN A 59 21.62 8.62 1.22
C GLN A 59 22.35 9.46 0.16
N ARG A 60 21.81 10.63 -0.22
CA ARG A 60 22.39 11.52 -1.24
C ARG A 60 23.13 12.72 -0.68
N LEU A 61 23.07 12.97 0.63
CA LEU A 61 23.90 13.98 1.27
C LEU A 61 25.26 13.36 1.60
N PRO A 62 26.39 13.91 1.10
CA PRO A 62 27.70 13.48 1.59
C PRO A 62 27.72 13.75 3.09
N GLN A 63 28.20 12.78 3.88
CA GLN A 63 28.55 13.02 5.27
C GLN A 63 29.63 14.11 5.26
N GLN A 64 29.23 15.36 5.51
CA GLN A 64 30.18 16.38 5.91
C GLN A 64 30.47 16.10 7.37
N ASP A 65 31.47 15.25 7.59
CA ASP A 65 32.12 15.14 8.88
C ASP A 65 32.89 16.44 9.11
N ASP A 66 32.50 17.18 10.15
CA ASP A 66 33.27 18.29 10.74
C ASP A 66 34.51 17.77 11.49
#